data_AF-A0A7X5HXZ0-F1
#
_entry.id   AF-A0A7X5HXZ0-F1
#
_cell.length_a   1.000
_cell.length_b   1.000
_cell.length_c   1.000
_cell.angle_alpha   90.00
_cell.angle_beta   90.00
_cell.angle_gamma   90.00
#
_symmetry.space_group_name_H-M   'P 1'
#
loop_
_entity.id
_entity.type
_entity.pdbx_description
1 polymer ?
#
loop_
_entity_poly.entity_id
_entity_poly.type
_entity_poly.pdbx_seq_one_letter_code
_entity_poly.pdbx_strand_id
1 'polypeptide(L)' 'MWREGKIEVENKTIQYWIKSFDLGSPYGIDEGRISKVMLKRDGQIIANFDRGWDIEPIDANAQAALEILMKEYN' A
#
# COMPACT_ATOMS: atom_id res chain seq x y z
N MET A 1 -12.51 -0.58 5.78
CA MET A 1 -12.87 0.71 5.16
C MET A 1 -11.84 1.11 4.11
N TRP A 2 -12.25 1.85 3.09
CA TRP A 2 -11.33 2.42 2.09
C TRP A 2 -10.71 3.72 2.62
N ARG A 3 -9.43 3.94 2.33
CA ARG A 3 -8.67 5.15 2.62
C ARG A 3 -7.87 5.52 1.38
N GLU A 4 -7.78 6.81 1.10
CA GLU A 4 -6.96 7.33 0.02
C GLU A 4 -6.22 8.59 0.48
N GLY A 5 -5.06 8.83 -0.10
CA GLY A 5 -4.26 9.99 0.27
C GLY A 5 -2.96 10.08 -0.49
N LYS A 6 -2.07 10.91 0.04
CA LYS A 6 -0.71 11.12 -0.48
C LYS A 6 0.28 11.04 0.67
N ILE A 7 1.43 10.46 0.41
CA ILE A 7 2.59 10.48 1.30
C ILE A 7 3.83 10.92 0.53
N GLU A 8 4.72 11.63 1.21
CA GLU A 8 6.01 12.05 0.67
C GLU A 8 7.09 11.07 1.13
N VAL A 9 7.80 10.47 0.18
CA VAL A 9 8.91 9.55 0.42
C VAL A 9 10.09 10.02 -0.43
N GLU A 10 11.22 10.35 0.19
CA GLU A 10 12.43 10.85 -0.49
C GLU A 10 12.19 11.96 -1.54
N ASN A 11 11.33 12.93 -1.22
CA ASN A 11 10.91 14.02 -2.12
C ASN A 11 10.07 13.57 -3.34
N LYS A 12 9.44 12.39 -3.25
CA LYS A 12 8.46 11.89 -4.22
C LYS A 12 7.09 11.80 -3.55
N THR A 13 6.10 12.41 -4.21
CA THR A 13 4.70 12.26 -3.85
C THR A 13 4.17 10.92 -4.35
N ILE A 14 3.70 10.08 -3.44
CA ILE A 14 3.06 8.79 -3.74
C ILE A 14 1.59 8.87 -3.35
N GLN A 15 0.70 8.68 -4.30
CA GLN A 15 -0.74 8.52 -4.07
C GLN A 15 -1.02 7.08 -3.65
N TYR A 16 -1.85 6.89 -2.63
CA TYR A 16 -2.21 5.57 -2.16
C TYR A 16 -3.73 5.37 -2.09
N TRP A 17 -4.15 4.12 -2.28
CA TRP A 17 -5.48 3.62 -1.96
C TRP A 17 -5.36 2.33 -1.17
N ILE A 18 -6.00 2.28 0.00
CA ILE A 18 -5.93 1.15 0.92
C ILE A 18 -7.31 0.70 1.30
N LYS A 19 -7.51 -0.63 1.33
CA LYS A 19 -8.67 -1.25 1.96
C LYS A 19 -8.20 -2.09 3.14
N SER A 20 -8.37 -1.58 4.37
CA SER A 20 -8.10 -2.31 5.61
C SER A 20 -9.37 -2.64 6.38
N PHE A 21 -9.35 -3.67 7.22
CA PHE A 21 -10.47 -4.08 8.08
C PHE A 21 -10.13 -3.91 9.56
N ASP A 22 -11.05 -4.24 10.47
CA ASP A 22 -10.80 -4.11 11.91
C ASP A 22 -9.90 -5.24 12.45
N LEU A 23 -9.97 -6.41 11.82
CA LEU A 23 -9.18 -7.59 12.16
C LEU A 23 -8.31 -8.01 10.98
N GLY A 24 -7.22 -8.72 11.32
CA GLY A 24 -6.37 -9.38 10.34
C GLY A 24 -7.12 -10.45 9.54
N SER A 25 -6.52 -10.87 8.44
CA SER A 25 -7.12 -11.82 7.50
C SER A 25 -6.03 -12.63 6.81
N PRO A 26 -6.24 -13.94 6.53
CA PRO A 26 -5.32 -14.73 5.71
C PRO A 26 -5.10 -14.16 4.29
N TYR A 27 -5.98 -13.27 3.85
CA TYR A 27 -5.89 -12.56 2.58
C TYR A 27 -5.31 -11.15 2.69
N GLY A 28 -4.94 -10.74 3.91
CA GLY A 28 -4.26 -9.47 4.16
C GLY A 28 -2.76 -9.58 3.92
N ILE A 29 -2.10 -8.45 3.68
CA ILE A 29 -0.64 -8.39 3.63
C ILE A 29 -0.10 -8.84 5.00
N ASP A 30 0.73 -9.87 5.00
CA ASP A 30 1.29 -10.53 6.19
C ASP A 30 0.22 -10.99 7.18
N GLU A 31 -0.89 -11.51 6.66
CA GLU A 31 -2.08 -11.90 7.44
C GLU A 31 -2.71 -10.73 8.23
N GLY A 32 -2.30 -9.50 7.92
CA GLY A 32 -2.74 -8.25 8.55
C GLY A 32 -4.11 -7.78 8.07
N ARG A 33 -4.43 -6.53 8.41
CA ARG A 33 -5.75 -5.92 8.18
C ARG A 33 -5.92 -5.40 6.76
N ILE A 34 -4.83 -5.07 6.08
CA ILE A 34 -4.83 -4.50 4.72
C ILE A 34 -5.05 -5.61 3.70
N SER A 35 -6.21 -5.57 3.03
CA SER A 35 -6.60 -6.52 1.98
C SER A 35 -6.27 -6.04 0.57
N LYS A 36 -6.11 -4.72 0.39
CA LYS A 36 -5.78 -4.10 -0.90
C LYS A 36 -4.89 -2.88 -0.70
N VAL A 37 -3.91 -2.71 -1.58
CA VAL A 37 -3.06 -1.51 -1.70
C VAL A 37 -2.89 -1.18 -3.17
N MET A 38 -2.99 0.08 -3.54
CA MET A 38 -2.49 0.59 -4.81
C MET A 38 -1.65 1.83 -4.53
N LEU A 39 -0.40 1.84 -5.01
CA LEU A 39 0.50 2.99 -4.94
C LEU A 39 0.72 3.53 -6.34
N LYS A 40 0.61 4.85 -6.49
CA LYS A 40 0.92 5.54 -7.74
C LYS A 40 1.92 6.67 -7.52
N ARG A 41 2.88 6.78 -8.44
CA ARG A 41 3.84 7.88 -8.52
C ARG A 41 3.93 8.32 -9.98
N ASP A 42 3.85 9.62 -10.23
CA ASP A 42 3.90 10.19 -11.58
C ASP A 42 2.90 9.54 -12.56
N GLY A 43 1.71 9.18 -12.05
CA GLY A 43 0.65 8.52 -12.82
C GLY A 43 0.83 7.01 -13.06
N GLN A 44 1.98 6.44 -12.70
CA GLN A 44 2.29 5.01 -12.85
C GLN A 44 1.98 4.23 -11.58
N ILE A 45 1.48 3.00 -11.72
CA ILE A 45 1.31 2.07 -10.59
C ILE A 45 2.69 1.51 -10.24
N ILE A 46 3.11 1.73 -9.00
CA ILE A 46 4.44 1.33 -8.49
C ILE A 46 4.36 0.21 -7.43
N ALA A 47 3.16 -0.11 -6.96
CA ALA A 47 2.84 -1.32 -6.21
C ALA A 47 1.31 -1.54 -6.28
N ASN A 48 0.89 -2.80 -6.37
CA ASN A 48 -0.52 -3.19 -6.30
C ASN A 48 -0.67 -4.56 -5.64
N PHE A 49 -1.47 -4.59 -4.57
CA PHE A 49 -1.87 -5.79 -3.87
C PHE A 49 -3.40 -5.87 -3.88
N ASP A 50 -3.96 -6.98 -4.34
CA ASP A 50 -5.39 -7.32 -4.22
C ASP A 50 -5.53 -8.75 -3.71
N ARG A 51 -5.25 -8.95 -2.42
CA ARG A 51 -5.19 -10.27 -1.76
C ARG A 51 -4.14 -11.21 -2.37
N GLY A 52 -3.05 -10.59 -2.82
CA GLY A 52 -1.95 -11.17 -3.58
C GLY A 52 -1.25 -10.02 -4.32
N TRP A 53 0.05 -10.15 -4.56
CA TRP A 53 0.80 -9.14 -5.31
C TRP A 53 0.49 -9.25 -6.79
N ASP A 54 -0.20 -8.25 -7.34
CA ASP A 54 -0.26 -8.07 -8.80
C ASP A 54 1.02 -7.39 -9.28
N ILE A 55 1.51 -6.43 -8.50
CA ILE A 55 2.76 -5.69 -8.72
C ILE A 55 3.41 -5.50 -7.35
N GLU A 56 4.51 -6.21 -7.08
CA GLU A 56 5.35 -5.94 -5.92
C GLU A 56 5.97 -4.52 -6.01
N PRO A 57 6.34 -3.89 -4.87
CA PRO A 57 6.99 -2.59 -4.90
C PRO A 57 8.17 -2.55 -5.86
N ILE A 58 8.09 -1.69 -6.88
CA ILE A 58 9.07 -1.73 -7.99
C ILE A 58 10.41 -1.08 -7.67
N ASP A 59 10.48 -0.30 -6.58
CA ASP A 59 11.69 0.38 -6.13
C ASP A 59 11.63 0.69 -4.61
N ALA A 60 12.74 1.25 -4.10
CA ALA A 60 12.89 1.59 -2.68
C ALA A 60 11.85 2.61 -2.19
N ASN A 61 11.41 3.53 -3.04
CA ASN A 61 10.40 4.53 -2.67
C ASN A 61 9.01 3.88 -2.54
N ALA A 62 8.67 2.97 -3.45
CA ALA A 62 7.45 2.16 -3.36
C ALA A 62 7.45 1.29 -2.10
N GLN A 63 8.59 0.67 -1.79
CA GLN A 63 8.76 -0.18 -0.60
C GLN A 63 8.62 0.64 0.69
N ALA A 64 9.31 1.77 0.80
CA ALA A 64 9.21 2.64 1.97
C ALA A 64 7.79 3.21 2.15
N ALA A 65 7.12 3.57 1.06
CA ALA A 65 5.70 3.96 1.09
C ALA A 65 4.80 2.86 1.63
N LEU A 66 4.97 1.62 1.16
CA LEU A 66 4.23 0.47 1.65
C LEU A 66 4.45 0.26 3.16
N GLU A 67 5.70 0.28 3.61
CA GLU A 67 6.05 0.07 5.03
C GLU A 67 5.43 1.13 5.96
N ILE A 68 5.42 2.39 5.54
CA ILE A 68 4.76 3.48 6.28
C ILE A 68 3.27 3.16 6.42
N LEU A 69 2.61 2.79 5.33
CA LEU A 69 1.17 2.53 5.31
C LEU A 69 0.81 1.25 6.07
N MET A 70 1.67 0.23 6.06
CA MET A 70 1.50 -0.97 6.87
C MET A 70 1.59 -0.64 8.37
N LYS A 71 2.52 0.23 8.80
CA LYS A 71 2.60 0.66 10.20
C LYS A 71 1.33 1.39 10.67
N GLU A 72 0.62 2.07 9.77
CA GLU A 72 -0.57 2.85 10.12
C GLU A 72 -1.86 2.04 10.03
N TYR A 73 -1.96 1.10 9.07
CA TYR A 73 -3.22 0.46 8.70
C TYR A 73 -3.28 -1.06 8.84
N ASN A 74 -2.15 -1.74 9.07
CA ASN A 74 -2.15 -3.11 9.62
C ASN A 74 -2.23 -3.09 11.15
#